data_AF-A0A956EWC1-F1
#
_entry.id   AF-A0A956EWC1-F1
#
_cell.length_a   1.000
_cell.length_b   1.000
_cell.length_c   1.000
_cell.angle_alpha   90.00
_cell.angle_beta   90.00
_cell.angle_gamma   90.00
#
_symmetry.space_group_name_H-M   'P 1'
#
loop_
_entity.id
_entity.type
_entity.pdbx_description
1 polymer ?
#
loop_
_entity_poly.entity_id
_entity_poly.type
_entity_poly.pdbx_seq_one_letter_code
_entity_poly.pdbx_strand_id
1 'polypeptide(L)'
;MARAELAWLPMEFRAAIVQPLRQAQPEEFLETFSGVIEPGLRFMLRAARAVSPLLSQWDGWKHRFGENLDASLRDIGDRLEGTDLGAADALREAYAWLVAVFGAAAQAIASEIELSEINLEPNEEELQLELAGPAGSFTRGMLLTMSAYEALLMGGVPPAIRLWSEEARREVHLAANLLRSVGLAVPSSLPAHIEMQPWRRRRRGVLFRPWLLPPGTKQLLWSVLKPKQVWLFGSRAKGTYAPGSDWDVLAVVSDDTDVENLLRDPVVSMLRRRNVDLIVATESEFEEGKEAFGSLANIAVSEGIRVQ
;
A
#
# COMPACT_ATOMS: atom_id res chain seq x y z
N MET A 1 23.87 -13.63 -22.74
CA MET A 1 23.74 -14.94 -22.05
C MET A 1 22.87 -14.79 -20.78
N ALA A 2 21.75 -14.06 -20.86
CA ALA A 2 20.82 -13.78 -19.74
C ALA A 2 19.35 -13.95 -20.19
N ARG A 3 19.08 -15.00 -20.98
CA ARG A 3 17.72 -15.42 -21.39
C ARG A 3 17.22 -16.63 -20.59
N ALA A 4 18.01 -17.11 -19.64
CA ALA A 4 17.65 -18.19 -18.71
C ALA A 4 16.86 -17.67 -17.50
N GLU A 5 16.73 -16.35 -17.38
CA GLU A 5 16.15 -15.69 -16.22
C GLU A 5 14.65 -15.51 -16.47
N LEU A 6 13.83 -16.08 -15.59
CA LEU A 6 12.38 -15.87 -15.47
C LEU A 6 11.42 -16.88 -16.13
N ALA A 7 11.87 -18.07 -16.57
CA ALA A 7 10.95 -19.17 -16.92
C ALA A 7 10.39 -19.95 -15.71
N TRP A 8 10.36 -19.36 -14.51
CA TRP A 8 9.88 -20.04 -13.30
C TRP A 8 8.35 -20.07 -13.20
N LEU A 9 7.65 -19.13 -13.84
CA LEU A 9 6.19 -19.21 -13.94
C LEU A 9 5.80 -20.28 -14.96
N PRO A 10 5.02 -21.30 -14.57
CA PRO A 10 4.57 -22.32 -15.49
C PRO A 10 3.83 -21.72 -16.68
N MET A 11 4.00 -22.33 -17.85
CA MET A 11 3.34 -21.90 -19.09
C MET A 11 1.82 -21.81 -18.94
N GLU A 12 1.24 -22.70 -18.15
CA GLU A 12 -0.19 -22.69 -17.82
C GLU A 12 -0.61 -21.41 -17.08
N PHE A 13 0.17 -20.95 -16.10
CA PHE A 13 -0.11 -19.70 -15.37
C PHE A 13 -0.04 -18.49 -16.30
N ARG A 14 0.98 -18.46 -17.17
CA ARG A 14 1.13 -17.39 -18.16
C ARG A 14 -0.05 -17.32 -19.12
N ALA A 15 -0.49 -18.48 -19.61
CA ALA A 15 -1.59 -18.58 -20.54
C ALA A 15 -2.94 -18.25 -19.89
N ALA A 16 -3.16 -18.71 -18.66
CA ALA A 16 -4.45 -18.58 -17.98
C ALA A 16 -4.64 -17.22 -17.27
N ILE A 17 -3.55 -16.58 -16.82
CA ILE A 17 -3.62 -15.39 -15.97
C ILE A 17 -2.97 -14.18 -16.66
N VAL A 18 -1.69 -14.30 -17.02
CA VAL A 18 -0.90 -13.16 -17.49
C VAL A 18 -1.37 -12.67 -18.86
N GLN A 19 -1.64 -13.58 -19.79
CA GLN A 19 -2.06 -13.23 -21.15
C GLN A 19 -3.42 -12.54 -21.22
N PRO A 20 -4.51 -13.05 -20.58
CA PRO A 20 -5.80 -12.37 -20.58
C PRO A 20 -5.71 -10.96 -20.00
N LEU A 21 -5.06 -10.83 -18.85
CA LEU A 21 -4.86 -9.52 -18.22
C LEU A 21 -4.12 -8.60 -19.18
N ARG A 22 -2.99 -9.03 -19.76
CA ARG A 22 -2.14 -8.22 -20.65
C ARG A 22 -2.90 -7.64 -21.84
N GLN A 23 -3.88 -8.38 -22.35
CA GLN A 23 -4.68 -8.00 -23.51
C GLN A 23 -5.90 -7.14 -23.14
N ALA A 24 -6.30 -7.13 -21.86
CA ALA A 24 -7.46 -6.39 -21.38
C ALA A 24 -7.30 -4.89 -21.59
N GLN A 25 -8.36 -4.26 -22.09
CA GLN A 25 -8.48 -2.81 -22.12
C GLN A 25 -8.74 -2.27 -20.71
N PRO A 26 -8.42 -1.00 -20.42
CA PRO A 26 -8.65 -0.40 -19.11
C PRO A 26 -10.08 -0.58 -18.57
N GLU A 27 -11.08 -0.46 -19.44
CA GLU A 27 -12.50 -0.62 -19.12
C GLU A 27 -12.93 -2.05 -18.80
N GLU A 28 -12.26 -3.05 -19.37
CA GLU A 28 -12.55 -4.48 -19.21
C GLU A 28 -11.66 -5.14 -18.15
N PHE A 29 -10.68 -4.39 -17.62
CA PHE A 29 -9.64 -4.95 -16.76
C PHE A 29 -10.22 -5.62 -15.51
N LEU A 30 -11.14 -4.97 -14.79
CA LEU A 30 -11.69 -5.51 -13.54
C LEU A 30 -12.52 -6.77 -13.77
N GLU A 31 -13.26 -6.83 -14.88
CA GLU A 31 -14.02 -8.02 -15.28
C GLU A 31 -13.07 -9.17 -15.66
N THR A 32 -12.06 -8.87 -16.48
CA THR A 32 -11.02 -9.85 -16.88
C THR A 32 -10.28 -10.37 -15.65
N PHE A 33 -9.91 -9.47 -14.73
CA PHE A 33 -9.25 -9.84 -13.49
C PHE A 33 -10.12 -10.76 -12.66
N SER A 34 -11.39 -10.41 -12.49
CA SER A 34 -12.37 -11.24 -11.77
C SER A 34 -12.44 -12.66 -12.33
N GLY A 35 -12.41 -12.80 -13.66
CA GLY A 35 -12.42 -14.11 -14.34
C GLY A 35 -11.14 -14.95 -14.15
N VAL A 36 -10.00 -14.33 -13.85
CA VAL A 36 -8.72 -15.06 -13.68
C VAL A 36 -8.32 -15.29 -12.22
N ILE A 37 -8.97 -14.64 -11.25
CA ILE A 37 -8.63 -14.78 -9.83
C ILE A 37 -8.75 -16.22 -9.35
N GLU A 38 -9.87 -16.90 -9.64
CA GLU A 38 -10.09 -18.26 -9.17
C GLU A 38 -9.05 -19.26 -9.75
N PRO A 39 -8.82 -19.30 -11.08
CA PRO A 39 -7.76 -20.12 -11.66
C PRO A 39 -6.38 -19.82 -11.05
N GLY A 40 -6.10 -18.53 -10.79
CA GLY A 40 -4.87 -18.08 -10.17
C GLY A 40 -4.70 -18.57 -8.74
N LEU A 41 -5.74 -18.47 -7.91
CA LEU A 41 -5.73 -18.96 -6.53
C LEU A 41 -5.55 -20.48 -6.49
N ARG A 42 -6.30 -21.24 -7.31
CA ARG A 42 -6.14 -22.69 -7.43
C ARG A 42 -4.72 -23.08 -7.86
N PHE A 43 -4.08 -22.30 -8.72
CA PHE A 43 -2.68 -22.50 -9.09
C PHE A 43 -1.74 -22.25 -7.89
N MET A 44 -1.92 -21.13 -7.18
CA MET A 44 -1.10 -20.78 -6.03
C MET A 44 -1.18 -21.81 -4.89
N LEU A 45 -2.36 -22.34 -4.60
CA LEU A 45 -2.54 -23.40 -3.60
C LEU A 45 -1.80 -24.69 -4.00
N ARG A 46 -1.89 -25.08 -5.28
CA ARG A 46 -1.14 -26.22 -5.81
C ARG A 46 0.37 -26.00 -5.76
N ALA A 47 0.83 -24.78 -6.08
CA ALA A 47 2.23 -24.42 -5.98
C ALA A 47 2.70 -24.49 -4.53
N ALA A 48 1.99 -23.85 -3.59
CA ALA A 48 2.29 -23.88 -2.16
C ALA A 48 2.41 -25.31 -1.62
N ARG A 49 1.53 -26.23 -2.04
CA ARG A 49 1.63 -27.67 -1.73
C ARG A 49 2.95 -28.28 -2.18
N ALA A 50 3.36 -27.98 -3.41
CA ALA A 50 4.58 -28.53 -3.99
C ALA A 50 5.85 -27.98 -3.31
N VAL A 51 5.83 -26.71 -2.87
CA VAL A 51 7.00 -26.08 -2.22
C VAL A 51 7.02 -26.21 -0.70
N SER A 52 5.91 -26.55 -0.06
CA SER A 52 5.80 -26.67 1.41
C SER A 52 6.92 -27.53 2.04
N PRO A 53 7.26 -28.73 1.52
CA PRO A 53 8.37 -29.52 2.06
C PRO A 53 9.75 -28.90 1.89
N LEU A 54 9.91 -28.00 0.92
CA LEU A 54 11.17 -27.29 0.66
C LEU A 54 11.30 -26.06 1.55
N LEU A 55 10.19 -25.37 1.84
CA LEU A 55 10.16 -24.18 2.68
C LEU A 55 10.54 -24.50 4.14
N SER A 56 10.18 -25.68 4.65
CA SER A 56 10.54 -26.12 6.01
C SER A 56 12.03 -26.40 6.19
N GLN A 57 12.81 -26.52 5.11
CA GLN A 57 14.25 -26.82 5.15
C GLN A 57 15.11 -25.60 4.80
N TRP A 58 14.51 -24.44 4.54
CA TRP A 58 15.19 -23.34 3.86
C TRP A 58 15.46 -22.11 4.74
N ASP A 59 16.55 -22.14 5.51
CA ASP A 59 16.95 -21.03 6.40
C ASP A 59 17.48 -19.77 5.68
N GLY A 60 17.78 -19.87 4.38
CA GLY A 60 18.47 -18.82 3.61
C GLY A 60 17.59 -17.84 2.83
N TRP A 61 16.26 -17.92 2.95
CA TRP A 61 15.36 -17.17 2.08
C TRP A 61 15.53 -15.64 2.23
N LYS A 62 15.79 -15.12 3.45
CA LYS A 62 15.94 -13.68 3.71
C LYS A 62 17.05 -13.04 2.86
N HIS A 63 18.20 -13.70 2.74
CA HIS A 63 19.34 -13.17 1.98
C HIS A 63 19.09 -13.20 0.47
N ARG A 64 18.51 -14.29 -0.03
CA ARG A 64 18.28 -14.49 -1.47
C ARG A 64 17.13 -13.66 -2.02
N PHE A 65 16.08 -13.44 -1.21
CA PHE A 65 14.99 -12.54 -1.58
C PHE A 65 15.41 -11.07 -1.52
N GLY A 66 16.24 -10.66 -0.55
CA GLY A 66 16.73 -9.29 -0.45
C GLY A 66 17.55 -8.84 -1.66
N GLU A 67 18.49 -9.67 -2.13
CA GLU A 67 19.31 -9.34 -3.30
C GLU A 67 18.50 -9.27 -4.60
N ASN A 68 17.53 -10.17 -4.76
CA ASN A 68 16.65 -10.18 -5.93
C ASN A 68 15.60 -9.04 -5.90
N LEU A 69 15.23 -8.57 -4.71
CA LEU A 69 14.27 -7.48 -4.52
C LEU A 69 14.80 -6.18 -5.15
N ASP A 70 16.02 -5.77 -4.81
CA ASP A 70 16.61 -4.53 -5.34
C ASP A 70 16.79 -4.57 -6.87
N ALA A 71 17.17 -5.74 -7.41
CA ALA A 71 17.27 -5.93 -8.85
C ALA A 71 15.90 -5.80 -9.53
N SER A 72 14.86 -6.43 -8.97
CA SER A 72 13.50 -6.40 -9.51
C SER A 72 12.88 -5.01 -9.43
N LEU A 73 13.05 -4.29 -8.31
CA LEU A 73 12.56 -2.93 -8.14
C LEU A 73 13.23 -1.93 -9.10
N ARG A 74 14.53 -2.10 -9.37
CA ARG A 74 15.24 -1.31 -10.39
C ARG A 74 14.66 -1.60 -11.78
N ASP A 75 14.56 -2.86 -12.17
CA ASP A 75 14.04 -3.27 -13.49
C ASP A 75 12.60 -2.78 -13.72
N ILE A 76 11.71 -2.85 -12.71
CA ILE A 76 10.34 -2.32 -12.81
C ILE A 76 10.33 -0.86 -13.27
N GLY A 77 11.11 0.00 -12.62
CA GLY A 77 11.05 1.41 -13.01
C GLY A 77 11.96 1.80 -14.16
N ASP A 78 13.04 1.08 -14.46
CA ASP A 78 13.75 1.29 -15.73
C ASP A 78 12.80 1.06 -16.93
N ARG A 79 11.85 0.12 -16.79
CA ARG A 79 10.83 -0.18 -17.80
C ARG A 79 9.64 0.76 -17.79
N LEU A 80 9.21 1.25 -16.63
CA LEU A 80 7.99 2.04 -16.50
C LEU A 80 8.19 3.55 -16.32
N GLU A 81 9.30 4.04 -15.77
CA GLU A 81 9.50 5.48 -15.46
C GLU A 81 9.41 6.35 -16.73
N GLY A 82 9.80 5.82 -17.89
CA GLY A 82 9.71 6.51 -19.17
C GLY A 82 8.32 6.48 -19.82
N THR A 83 7.38 5.69 -19.30
CA THR A 83 6.05 5.48 -19.88
C THR A 83 4.93 5.92 -18.94
N ASP A 84 4.92 5.40 -17.72
CA ASP A 84 3.93 5.74 -16.69
C ASP A 84 4.58 5.66 -15.30
N LEU A 85 5.00 6.82 -14.80
CA LEU A 85 5.62 6.94 -13.48
C LEU A 85 4.69 6.53 -12.34
N GLY A 86 3.38 6.74 -12.50
CA GLY A 86 2.39 6.33 -11.49
C GLY A 86 2.32 4.82 -11.39
N ALA A 87 2.28 4.13 -12.53
CA ALA A 87 2.33 2.67 -12.59
C ALA A 87 3.66 2.13 -12.02
N ALA A 88 4.79 2.76 -12.36
CA ALA A 88 6.11 2.39 -11.83
C ALA A 88 6.15 2.43 -10.30
N ASP A 89 5.68 3.54 -9.72
CA ASP A 89 5.64 3.74 -8.26
C ASP A 89 4.70 2.72 -7.60
N ALA A 90 3.49 2.56 -8.13
CA ALA A 90 2.50 1.66 -7.55
C ALA A 90 2.95 0.20 -7.59
N LEU A 91 3.56 -0.25 -8.71
CA LEU A 91 4.02 -1.62 -8.85
C LEU A 91 5.24 -1.91 -7.97
N ARG A 92 6.18 -0.97 -7.84
CA ARG A 92 7.32 -1.10 -6.90
C ARG A 92 6.82 -1.21 -5.47
N GLU A 93 5.87 -0.37 -5.08
CA GLU A 93 5.29 -0.40 -3.73
C GLU A 93 4.55 -1.71 -3.46
N ALA A 94 3.73 -2.17 -4.42
CA ALA A 94 3.05 -3.47 -4.33
C ALA A 94 4.06 -4.63 -4.18
N TYR A 95 5.13 -4.64 -5.00
CA TYR A 95 6.17 -5.66 -4.95
C TYR A 95 6.94 -5.66 -3.62
N ALA A 96 7.30 -4.49 -3.12
CA ALA A 96 7.97 -4.34 -1.83
C ALA A 96 7.11 -4.87 -0.67
N TRP A 97 5.83 -4.49 -0.65
CA TRP A 97 4.90 -4.99 0.36
C TRP A 97 4.64 -6.49 0.23
N LEU A 98 4.57 -7.01 -0.99
CA LEU A 98 4.40 -8.43 -1.23
C LEU A 98 5.54 -9.22 -0.56
N VAL A 99 6.79 -8.77 -0.76
CA VAL A 99 7.96 -9.39 -0.11
C VAL A 99 7.92 -9.23 1.42
N ALA A 100 7.52 -8.07 1.94
CA ALA A 100 7.40 -7.86 3.39
C ALA A 100 6.34 -8.79 4.03
N VAL A 101 5.16 -8.90 3.40
CA VAL A 101 4.07 -9.78 3.85
C VAL A 101 4.49 -11.25 3.77
N PHE A 102 5.09 -11.67 2.65
CA PHE A 102 5.63 -13.02 2.52
C PHE A 102 6.64 -13.32 3.61
N GLY A 103 7.52 -12.37 3.92
CA GLY A 103 8.54 -12.57 4.93
C GLY A 103 7.99 -12.72 6.33
N ALA A 104 6.96 -11.94 6.69
CA ALA A 104 6.26 -12.09 7.95
C ALA A 104 5.49 -13.41 8.03
N ALA A 105 4.79 -13.81 6.96
CA ALA A 105 4.06 -15.07 6.89
C ALA A 105 5.00 -16.29 6.99
N ALA A 106 6.11 -16.28 6.25
CA ALA A 106 7.11 -17.35 6.32
C ALA A 106 7.71 -17.49 7.72
N GLN A 107 7.98 -16.36 8.39
CA GLN A 107 8.48 -16.37 9.76
C GLN A 107 7.45 -16.92 10.76
N ALA A 108 6.16 -16.58 10.60
CA ALA A 108 5.07 -17.11 11.43
C ALA A 108 4.86 -18.62 11.21
N ILE A 109 4.89 -19.08 9.95
CA ILE A 109 4.79 -20.51 9.59
C ILE A 109 5.94 -21.30 10.22
N ALA A 110 7.17 -20.79 10.10
CA ALA A 110 8.36 -21.44 10.65
C ALA A 110 8.34 -21.51 12.19
N SER A 111 7.60 -20.64 12.88
CA SER A 111 7.53 -20.61 14.35
C SER A 111 6.41 -21.45 14.94
N GLU A 112 5.33 -21.75 14.21
CA GLU A 112 4.10 -22.27 14.82
C GLU A 112 3.40 -23.44 14.10
N ILE A 113 3.71 -23.75 12.83
CA ILE A 113 2.82 -24.62 12.02
C ILE A 113 3.48 -25.95 11.62
N GLU A 114 2.95 -27.06 12.13
CA GLU A 114 3.01 -28.35 11.40
C GLU A 114 2.13 -28.23 10.15
N LEU A 115 2.76 -28.00 8.99
CA LEU A 115 2.09 -27.77 7.68
C LEU A 115 1.19 -28.93 7.20
N SER A 116 1.07 -30.01 7.98
CA SER A 116 0.27 -31.20 7.66
C SER A 116 -1.25 -31.02 7.79
N GLU A 117 -1.74 -29.96 8.44
CA GLU A 117 -3.19 -29.78 8.69
C GLU A 117 -3.92 -28.85 7.70
N ILE A 118 -3.22 -28.19 6.78
CA ILE A 118 -3.87 -27.28 5.82
C ILE A 118 -4.59 -28.11 4.74
N ASN A 119 -5.92 -27.96 4.63
CA ASN A 119 -6.67 -28.50 3.49
C ASN A 119 -6.34 -27.70 2.22
N LEU A 120 -5.63 -28.32 1.27
CA LEU A 120 -5.08 -27.67 0.08
C LEU A 120 -6.02 -27.76 -1.14
N GLU A 121 -7.18 -28.40 -0.99
CA GLU A 121 -8.23 -28.48 -2.00
C GLU A 121 -9.53 -27.94 -1.40
N PRO A 122 -9.62 -26.61 -1.22
CA PRO A 122 -10.83 -26.00 -0.68
C PRO A 122 -12.00 -26.25 -1.64
N ASN A 123 -13.17 -26.51 -1.08
CA ASN A 123 -14.40 -26.54 -1.86
C ASN A 123 -14.76 -25.12 -2.34
N GLU A 124 -15.77 -24.99 -3.22
CA GLU A 124 -16.14 -23.70 -3.81
C GLU A 124 -16.58 -22.66 -2.78
N GLU A 125 -17.27 -23.08 -1.71
CA GLU A 125 -17.72 -22.20 -0.63
C GLU A 125 -16.55 -21.69 0.22
N GLU A 126 -15.62 -22.59 0.57
CA GLU A 126 -14.36 -22.25 1.25
C GLU A 126 -13.51 -21.29 0.41
N LEU A 127 -13.45 -21.52 -0.90
CA LEU A 127 -12.73 -20.66 -1.83
C LEU A 127 -13.30 -19.24 -1.87
N GLN A 128 -14.63 -19.11 -1.92
CA GLN A 128 -15.31 -17.80 -1.90
C GLN A 128 -15.09 -17.08 -0.57
N LEU A 129 -15.14 -17.80 0.55
CA LEU A 129 -14.88 -17.24 1.87
C LEU A 129 -13.44 -16.74 2.00
N GLU A 130 -12.47 -17.53 1.55
CA GLU A 130 -11.05 -17.15 1.53
C GLU A 130 -10.80 -15.94 0.63
N LEU A 131 -11.45 -15.90 -0.55
CA LEU A 131 -11.39 -14.75 -1.44
C LEU A 131 -11.94 -13.47 -0.79
N ALA A 132 -12.96 -13.56 0.06
CA ALA A 132 -13.47 -12.42 0.81
C ALA A 132 -12.55 -11.97 1.96
N GLY A 133 -11.62 -12.83 2.39
CA GLY A 133 -10.79 -12.64 3.58
C GLY A 133 -9.39 -12.03 3.35
N PRO A 134 -8.54 -12.07 4.39
CA PRO A 134 -7.15 -11.60 4.35
C PRO A 134 -6.31 -12.33 3.28
N ALA A 135 -6.46 -13.64 3.18
CA ALA A 135 -5.73 -14.47 2.22
C ALA A 135 -6.19 -14.21 0.77
N GLY A 136 -7.47 -13.92 0.56
CA GLY A 136 -8.01 -13.47 -0.71
C GLY A 136 -7.38 -12.17 -1.19
N SER A 137 -7.32 -11.16 -0.31
CA SER A 137 -6.68 -9.87 -0.60
C SER A 137 -5.19 -10.04 -0.91
N PHE A 138 -4.49 -10.86 -0.12
CA PHE A 138 -3.09 -11.18 -0.38
C PHE A 138 -2.90 -11.86 -1.74
N THR A 139 -3.74 -12.85 -2.05
CA THR A 139 -3.67 -13.59 -3.30
C THR A 139 -3.90 -12.69 -4.50
N ARG A 140 -4.93 -11.83 -4.45
CA ARG A 140 -5.20 -10.85 -5.52
C ARG A 140 -4.02 -9.91 -5.71
N GLY A 141 -3.50 -9.34 -4.62
CA GLY A 141 -2.34 -8.44 -4.67
C GLY A 141 -1.10 -9.11 -5.25
N MET A 142 -0.83 -10.35 -4.86
CA MET A 142 0.26 -11.17 -5.38
C MET A 142 0.09 -11.48 -6.88
N LEU A 143 -1.08 -11.97 -7.29
CA LEU A 143 -1.39 -12.31 -8.69
C LEU A 143 -1.21 -11.10 -9.59
N LEU A 144 -1.74 -9.94 -9.18
CA LEU A 144 -1.60 -8.69 -9.93
C LEU A 144 -0.14 -8.23 -10.02
N THR A 145 0.57 -8.22 -8.90
CA THR A 145 1.97 -7.79 -8.85
C THR A 145 2.86 -8.67 -9.73
N MET A 146 2.73 -9.99 -9.59
CA MET A 146 3.52 -10.97 -10.36
C MET A 146 3.17 -10.91 -11.85
N SER A 147 1.89 -10.81 -12.19
CA SER A 147 1.45 -10.71 -13.58
C SER A 147 1.93 -9.42 -14.23
N ALA A 148 1.86 -8.29 -13.52
CA ALA A 148 2.35 -6.99 -14.00
C ALA A 148 3.85 -7.06 -14.30
N TYR A 149 4.63 -7.57 -13.34
CA TYR A 149 6.07 -7.73 -13.51
C TYR A 149 6.41 -8.64 -14.70
N GLU A 150 5.74 -9.80 -14.81
CA GLU A 150 5.93 -10.74 -15.91
C GLU A 150 5.57 -10.10 -17.27
N ALA A 151 4.49 -9.31 -17.34
CA ALA A 151 4.11 -8.62 -18.56
C ALA A 151 5.20 -7.62 -19.03
N LEU A 152 5.83 -6.91 -18.09
CA LEU A 152 6.96 -6.01 -18.39
C LEU A 152 8.20 -6.76 -18.89
N LEU A 153 8.46 -7.96 -18.34
CA LEU A 153 9.55 -8.83 -18.76
C LEU A 153 9.33 -9.40 -20.17
N MET A 154 8.08 -9.72 -20.52
CA MET A 154 7.69 -10.17 -21.87
C MET A 154 7.73 -9.06 -22.94
N GLY A 155 8.05 -7.82 -22.55
CA GLY A 155 8.21 -6.69 -23.45
C GLY A 155 6.89 -5.99 -23.77
N GLY A 156 6.90 -4.67 -23.65
CA GLY A 156 5.72 -3.82 -23.84
C GLY A 156 5.03 -3.47 -22.52
N VAL A 157 4.33 -2.33 -22.53
CA VAL A 157 3.58 -1.83 -21.38
C VAL A 157 2.11 -2.12 -21.63
N PRO A 158 1.44 -2.98 -20.85
CA PRO A 158 0.02 -3.28 -21.03
C PRO A 158 -0.83 -2.00 -21.00
N PRO A 159 -1.91 -1.89 -21.80
CA PRO A 159 -2.77 -0.70 -21.80
C PRO A 159 -3.33 -0.38 -20.41
N ALA A 160 -3.65 -1.42 -19.63
CA ALA A 160 -4.19 -1.30 -18.28
C ALA A 160 -3.11 -1.32 -17.16
N ILE A 161 -1.82 -1.18 -17.48
CA ILE A 161 -0.74 -1.37 -16.48
C ILE A 161 -0.89 -0.47 -15.25
N ARG A 162 -1.42 0.75 -15.44
CA ARG A 162 -1.65 1.69 -14.33
C ARG A 162 -2.72 1.18 -13.38
N LEU A 163 -3.83 0.68 -13.94
CA LEU A 163 -4.91 0.08 -13.16
C LEU A 163 -4.43 -1.19 -12.44
N TRP A 164 -3.64 -2.04 -13.12
CA TRP A 164 -3.06 -3.22 -12.47
C TRP A 164 -2.19 -2.84 -11.28
N SER A 165 -1.32 -1.87 -11.47
CA SER A 165 -0.32 -1.48 -10.47
C SER A 165 -0.99 -0.84 -9.25
N GLU A 166 -2.02 -0.01 -9.46
CA GLU A 166 -2.81 0.57 -8.37
C GLU A 166 -3.64 -0.48 -7.63
N GLU A 167 -4.28 -1.41 -8.35
CA GLU A 167 -5.07 -2.46 -7.71
C GLU A 167 -4.16 -3.46 -6.97
N ALA A 168 -2.99 -3.79 -7.54
CA ALA A 168 -1.97 -4.58 -6.86
C ALA A 168 -1.56 -3.94 -5.54
N ARG A 169 -1.22 -2.65 -5.57
CA ARG A 169 -0.83 -1.88 -4.37
C ARG A 169 -1.95 -1.88 -3.34
N ARG A 170 -3.19 -1.61 -3.77
CA ARG A 170 -4.37 -1.60 -2.90
C ARG A 170 -4.57 -2.95 -2.21
N GLU A 171 -4.58 -4.04 -2.97
CA GLU A 171 -4.82 -5.39 -2.44
C GLU A 171 -3.73 -5.84 -1.48
N VAL A 172 -2.45 -5.56 -1.78
CA VAL A 172 -1.35 -5.90 -0.87
C VAL A 172 -1.40 -5.05 0.41
N HIS A 173 -1.80 -3.77 0.33
CA HIS A 173 -2.03 -2.96 1.53
C HIS A 173 -3.19 -3.49 2.38
N LEU A 174 -4.30 -3.87 1.75
CA LEU A 174 -5.43 -4.50 2.45
C LEU A 174 -4.99 -5.79 3.13
N ALA A 175 -4.25 -6.64 2.44
CA ALA A 175 -3.68 -7.86 2.98
C ALA A 175 -2.77 -7.57 4.18
N ALA A 176 -1.83 -6.62 4.06
CA ALA A 176 -0.94 -6.24 5.16
C ALA A 176 -1.72 -5.75 6.39
N ASN A 177 -2.77 -4.96 6.20
CA ASN A 177 -3.62 -4.49 7.29
C ASN A 177 -4.38 -5.63 7.97
N LEU A 178 -5.00 -6.50 7.18
CA LEU A 178 -5.78 -7.63 7.68
C LEU A 178 -4.89 -8.65 8.39
N LEU A 179 -3.71 -8.95 7.85
CA LEU A 179 -2.74 -9.86 8.48
C LEU A 179 -2.23 -9.32 9.82
N ARG A 180 -1.99 -7.99 9.93
CA ARG A 180 -1.70 -7.36 11.22
C ARG A 180 -2.85 -7.52 12.21
N SER A 181 -4.09 -7.39 11.75
CA SER A 181 -5.27 -7.51 12.64
C SER A 181 -5.44 -8.91 13.23
N VAL A 182 -4.91 -9.95 12.58
CA VAL A 182 -4.90 -11.33 13.07
C VAL A 182 -3.58 -11.70 13.79
N GLY A 183 -2.73 -10.71 14.10
CA GLY A 183 -1.54 -10.90 14.93
C GLY A 183 -0.25 -11.25 14.18
N LEU A 184 -0.24 -11.31 12.84
CA LEU A 184 1.02 -11.45 12.12
C LEU A 184 1.87 -10.18 12.25
N ALA A 185 3.17 -10.37 12.48
CA ALA A 185 4.17 -9.31 12.58
C ALA A 185 4.55 -8.70 11.21
N VAL A 186 3.56 -8.36 10.39
CA VAL A 186 3.77 -7.57 9.16
C VAL A 186 4.14 -6.14 9.58
N PRO A 187 5.19 -5.54 9.00
CA PRO A 187 5.60 -4.19 9.38
C PRO A 187 4.54 -3.15 9.02
N SER A 188 4.46 -2.06 9.79
CA SER A 188 3.50 -0.95 9.54
C SER A 188 3.99 0.05 8.49
N SER A 189 5.28 0.00 8.15
CA SER A 189 5.91 0.74 7.07
C SER A 189 6.97 -0.14 6.39
N LEU A 190 7.33 0.17 5.15
CA LEU A 190 8.43 -0.53 4.50
C LEU A 190 9.75 -0.12 5.18
N PRO A 191 10.68 -1.06 5.43
CA PRO A 191 11.98 -0.76 6.01
C PRO A 191 12.72 0.34 5.25
N ALA A 192 13.45 1.24 5.92
CA ALA A 192 14.12 2.39 5.31
C ALA A 192 15.01 2.08 4.08
N HIS A 193 15.59 0.88 4.00
CA HIS A 193 16.38 0.43 2.84
C HIS A 193 15.53 0.08 1.61
N ILE A 194 14.26 -0.28 1.84
CA ILE A 194 13.20 -0.41 0.82
C ILE A 194 12.50 0.95 0.62
N GLU A 195 12.38 1.73 1.70
CA GLU A 195 11.72 3.04 1.75
C GLU A 195 12.54 4.17 1.08
N MET A 196 13.80 3.93 0.69
CA MET A 196 14.65 4.98 0.12
C MET A 196 15.60 4.48 -0.97
N GLN A 197 15.36 4.88 -2.22
CA GLN A 197 16.22 5.71 -3.09
C GLN A 197 15.39 6.21 -4.32
N PRO A 198 15.94 6.96 -5.28
CA PRO A 198 15.72 8.40 -5.57
C PRO A 198 14.39 8.79 -6.26
N TRP A 199 13.50 7.85 -6.62
CA TRP A 199 12.31 8.17 -7.42
C TRP A 199 11.26 8.99 -6.66
N ARG A 200 11.03 8.72 -5.36
CA ARG A 200 10.21 9.61 -4.51
C ARG A 200 10.84 11.01 -4.36
N ARG A 201 12.17 11.16 -4.45
CA ARG A 201 12.85 12.48 -4.45
C ARG A 201 12.74 13.20 -5.80
N ARG A 202 12.72 12.48 -6.94
CA ARG A 202 12.49 13.07 -8.28
C ARG A 202 11.11 13.74 -8.41
N ARG A 203 10.12 13.34 -7.59
CA ARG A 203 8.80 14.00 -7.47
C ARG A 203 8.82 15.43 -6.89
N ARG A 204 9.94 15.99 -6.45
CA ARG A 204 9.96 17.41 -6.04
C ARG A 204 9.73 18.41 -7.19
N GLY A 205 9.68 17.95 -8.45
CA GLY A 205 9.59 18.82 -9.62
C GLY A 205 8.20 19.11 -10.22
N VAL A 206 7.21 18.21 -10.19
CA VAL A 206 6.01 18.36 -11.04
C VAL A 206 4.69 17.93 -10.37
N LEU A 207 3.94 18.96 -9.94
CA LEU A 207 2.47 19.12 -9.84
C LEU A 207 1.55 18.25 -8.96
N PHE A 208 1.97 17.19 -8.26
CA PHE A 208 1.13 16.58 -7.21
C PHE A 208 1.69 16.94 -5.83
N ARG A 209 1.01 17.84 -5.11
CA ARG A 209 1.35 18.25 -3.74
C ARG A 209 0.45 17.51 -2.76
N PRO A 210 0.82 16.30 -2.27
CA PRO A 210 -0.01 15.51 -1.35
C PRO A 210 -0.26 16.20 0.00
N TRP A 211 0.45 17.29 0.28
CA TRP A 211 0.26 18.22 1.39
C TRP A 211 -0.80 19.31 1.14
N LEU A 212 -1.45 19.34 -0.04
CA LEU A 212 -2.59 20.23 -0.28
C LEU A 212 -3.85 19.64 0.36
N LEU A 213 -4.44 20.41 1.26
CA LEU A 213 -5.78 20.16 1.77
C LEU A 213 -6.80 20.13 0.61
N PRO A 214 -7.94 19.43 0.77
CA PRO A 214 -8.98 19.40 -0.26
C PRO A 214 -9.39 20.82 -0.70
N PRO A 215 -9.79 21.03 -1.96
CA PRO A 215 -10.18 22.35 -2.46
C PRO A 215 -11.27 22.99 -1.58
N GLY A 216 -11.08 24.24 -1.16
CA GLY A 216 -12.01 24.94 -0.28
C GLY A 216 -11.79 24.72 1.22
N THR A 217 -11.01 23.70 1.62
CA THR A 217 -10.74 23.41 3.05
C THR A 217 -9.98 24.56 3.71
N LYS A 218 -9.02 25.18 3.00
CA LYS A 218 -8.31 26.35 3.50
C LYS A 218 -9.27 27.52 3.77
N GLN A 219 -10.19 27.80 2.86
CA GLN A 219 -11.16 28.88 3.03
C GLN A 219 -12.07 28.64 4.24
N LEU A 220 -12.53 27.40 4.42
CA LEU A 220 -13.38 27.01 5.54
C LEU A 220 -12.65 27.07 6.89
N LEU A 221 -11.41 26.57 6.95
CA LEU A 221 -10.61 26.64 8.17
C LEU A 221 -10.40 28.09 8.61
N TRP A 222 -10.07 28.99 7.66
CA TRP A 222 -9.80 30.39 7.98
C TRP A 222 -11.06 31.23 8.22
N SER A 223 -12.22 30.84 7.67
CA SER A 223 -13.47 31.58 7.92
C SER A 223 -13.94 31.48 9.36
N VAL A 224 -13.59 30.39 10.05
CA VAL A 224 -14.07 30.09 11.42
C VAL A 224 -12.94 30.09 12.43
N LEU A 225 -11.89 29.30 12.22
CA LEU A 225 -10.85 29.09 13.24
C LEU A 225 -9.81 30.22 13.28
N LYS A 226 -9.62 30.94 12.17
CA LYS A 226 -8.54 31.94 12.00
C LYS A 226 -7.21 31.45 12.60
N PRO A 227 -6.74 30.25 12.21
CA PRO A 227 -5.64 29.59 12.90
C PRO A 227 -4.33 30.36 12.71
N LYS A 228 -3.50 30.35 13.75
CA LYS A 228 -2.14 30.90 13.74
C LYS A 228 -1.16 29.93 13.08
N GLN A 229 -1.36 28.63 13.24
CA GLN A 229 -0.62 27.60 12.53
C GLN A 229 -1.55 26.49 12.05
N VAL A 230 -1.20 25.86 10.93
CA VAL A 230 -1.90 24.66 10.45
C VAL A 230 -0.90 23.60 10.06
N TRP A 231 -1.08 22.41 10.64
CA TRP A 231 -0.25 21.25 10.40
C TRP A 231 -1.09 20.14 9.79
N LEU A 232 -0.60 19.55 8.70
CA LEU A 232 -1.08 18.26 8.21
C LEU A 232 -0.22 17.18 8.86
N PHE A 233 -0.82 16.17 9.47
CA PHE A 233 -0.10 15.04 10.04
C PHE A 233 -0.72 13.72 9.59
N GLY A 234 -0.28 12.60 10.15
CA GLY A 234 -0.82 11.28 9.80
C GLY A 234 -0.42 10.77 8.41
N SER A 235 -1.22 9.87 7.86
CA SER A 235 -0.86 9.08 6.66
C SER A 235 -0.58 9.94 5.42
N ARG A 236 -1.26 11.09 5.29
CA ARG A 236 -1.09 12.02 4.17
C ARG A 236 0.19 12.84 4.27
N ALA A 237 0.57 13.27 5.47
CA ALA A 237 1.86 13.91 5.70
C ALA A 237 3.02 12.94 5.45
N LYS A 238 2.87 11.68 5.87
CA LYS A 238 3.87 10.61 5.68
C LYS A 238 3.92 10.05 4.25
N GLY A 239 2.89 10.30 3.45
CA GLY A 239 2.79 9.75 2.09
C GLY A 239 2.52 8.25 2.04
N THR A 240 1.87 7.70 3.09
CA THR A 240 1.44 6.31 3.23
C THR A 240 -0.09 6.15 3.12
N TYR A 241 -0.78 7.21 2.71
CA TYR A 241 -2.24 7.28 2.60
C TYR A 241 -2.81 6.43 1.45
N ALA A 242 -3.99 5.85 1.67
CA ALA A 242 -4.81 5.22 0.64
C ALA A 242 -5.75 6.25 -0.02
N PRO A 243 -6.35 5.97 -1.19
CA PRO A 243 -7.24 6.91 -1.88
C PRO A 243 -8.41 7.45 -1.05
N GLY A 244 -8.89 6.66 -0.07
CA GLY A 244 -9.96 7.05 0.86
C GLY A 244 -9.50 7.57 2.22
N SER A 245 -8.19 7.69 2.48
CA SER A 245 -7.68 8.15 3.78
C SER A 245 -8.06 9.60 4.06
N ASP A 246 -8.35 9.88 5.32
CA ASP A 246 -8.68 11.22 5.79
C ASP A 246 -7.45 12.14 5.82
N TRP A 247 -7.70 13.44 5.94
CA TRP A 247 -6.68 14.46 6.17
C TRP A 247 -6.69 14.82 7.65
N ASP A 248 -5.69 14.36 8.39
CA ASP A 248 -5.49 14.69 9.79
C ASP A 248 -4.86 16.09 9.90
N VAL A 249 -5.61 17.05 10.42
CA VAL A 249 -5.23 18.47 10.47
C VAL A 249 -5.23 18.97 11.90
N LEU A 250 -4.12 19.54 12.33
CA LEU A 250 -3.99 20.25 13.60
C LEU A 250 -3.98 21.75 13.32
N ALA A 251 -4.99 22.46 13.82
CA ALA A 251 -5.10 23.91 13.78
C ALA A 251 -4.73 24.49 15.14
N VAL A 252 -3.68 25.32 15.18
CA VAL A 252 -3.29 26.06 16.38
C VAL A 252 -4.00 27.41 16.36
N VAL A 253 -4.82 27.69 17.36
CA VAL A 253 -5.59 28.93 17.52
C VAL A 253 -5.05 29.73 18.70
N SER A 254 -5.52 30.97 18.85
CA SER A 254 -5.10 31.84 19.94
C SER A 254 -5.67 31.35 21.29
N ASP A 255 -4.96 31.57 22.40
CA ASP A 255 -5.38 31.11 23.74
C ASP A 255 -6.70 31.72 24.23
N ASP A 256 -7.11 32.86 23.66
CA ASP A 256 -8.41 33.49 23.91
C ASP A 256 -9.57 32.87 23.11
N THR A 257 -9.29 31.86 22.28
CA THR A 257 -10.31 31.19 21.46
C THR A 257 -11.08 30.17 22.29
N ASP A 258 -12.41 30.30 22.30
CA ASP A 258 -13.30 29.31 22.90
C ASP A 258 -13.41 28.06 22.00
N VAL A 259 -12.49 27.11 22.20
CA VAL A 259 -12.37 25.89 21.40
C VAL A 259 -13.63 25.02 21.45
N GLU A 260 -14.29 24.92 22.61
CA GLU A 260 -15.50 24.08 22.75
C GLU A 260 -16.65 24.59 21.88
N ASN A 261 -16.90 25.90 21.89
CA ASN A 261 -17.92 26.49 21.04
C ASN A 261 -17.53 26.44 19.56
N LEU A 262 -16.24 26.59 19.25
CA LEU A 262 -15.72 26.52 17.89
C LEU A 262 -15.90 25.13 17.27
N LEU A 263 -15.69 24.06 18.04
CA LEU A 263 -15.89 22.68 17.59
C LEU A 263 -17.36 22.34 17.30
N ARG A 264 -18.30 23.16 17.80
CA ARG A 264 -19.75 23.04 17.50
C ARG A 264 -20.16 23.82 16.25
N ASP A 265 -19.25 24.58 15.63
CA ASP A 265 -19.56 25.36 14.43
C ASP A 265 -19.93 24.42 13.25
N PRO A 266 -20.99 24.73 12.47
CA PRO A 266 -21.38 23.94 11.30
C PRO A 266 -20.26 23.70 10.29
N VAL A 267 -19.29 24.62 10.19
CA VAL A 267 -18.11 24.50 9.32
C VAL A 267 -17.24 23.32 9.72
N VAL A 268 -17.07 23.05 11.02
CA VAL A 268 -16.34 21.86 11.50
C VAL A 268 -17.02 20.58 11.02
N SER A 269 -18.36 20.55 11.03
CA SER A 269 -19.11 19.42 10.46
C SER A 269 -18.95 19.31 8.94
N MET A 270 -18.84 20.42 8.22
CA MET A 270 -18.56 20.41 6.78
C MET A 270 -17.14 19.90 6.46
N LEU A 271 -16.16 20.20 7.31
CA LEU A 271 -14.80 19.67 7.18
C LEU A 271 -14.77 18.14 7.34
N ARG A 272 -15.48 17.59 8.33
CA ARG A 272 -15.62 16.14 8.50
C ARG A 272 -16.25 15.46 7.29
N ARG A 273 -17.27 16.07 6.68
CA ARG A 273 -17.89 15.57 5.43
C ARG A 273 -16.94 15.57 4.22
N ARG A 274 -15.81 16.29 4.32
CA ARG A 274 -14.75 16.32 3.31
C ARG A 274 -13.55 15.45 3.72
N ASN A 275 -13.76 14.50 4.64
CA ASN A 275 -12.72 13.63 5.18
C ASN A 275 -11.55 14.41 5.81
N VAL A 276 -11.83 15.55 6.43
CA VAL A 276 -10.83 16.29 7.22
C VAL A 276 -11.10 16.03 8.69
N ASP A 277 -10.19 15.31 9.35
CA ASP A 277 -10.22 15.15 10.80
C ASP A 277 -9.47 16.32 11.43
N LEU A 278 -10.22 17.23 12.06
CA LEU A 278 -9.71 18.48 12.59
C LEU A 278 -9.50 18.37 14.09
N ILE A 279 -8.27 18.58 14.51
CA ILE A 279 -7.86 18.79 15.90
C ILE A 279 -7.55 20.27 16.07
N VAL A 280 -8.03 20.85 17.15
CA VAL A 280 -7.79 22.26 17.50
C VAL A 280 -7.06 22.30 18.82
N ALA A 281 -5.98 23.06 18.88
CA ALA A 281 -5.22 23.32 20.09
C ALA A 281 -5.00 24.83 20.23
N THR A 282 -4.99 25.33 21.45
CA THR A 282 -4.52 26.68 21.76
C THR A 282 -2.99 26.76 21.58
N GLU A 283 -2.43 27.96 21.55
CA GLU A 283 -0.97 28.13 21.44
C GLU A 283 -0.26 27.53 22.64
N SER A 284 -0.78 27.78 23.85
CA SER A 284 -0.22 27.24 25.09
C SER A 284 -0.24 25.70 25.08
N GLU A 285 -1.36 25.08 24.70
CA GLU A 285 -1.46 23.61 24.59
C GLU A 285 -0.50 23.04 23.54
N PHE A 286 -0.33 23.73 22.41
CA PHE A 286 0.58 23.30 21.36
C PHE A 286 2.04 23.40 21.80
N GLU A 287 2.42 24.50 22.45
CA GLU A 287 3.78 24.75 22.92
C GLU A 287 4.18 23.80 24.04
N GLU A 288 3.26 23.46 24.95
CA GLU A 288 3.48 22.41 25.96
C GLU A 288 3.54 21.03 25.30
N GLY A 289 2.61 20.75 24.39
CA GLY A 289 2.47 19.46 23.76
C GLY A 289 3.65 19.10 22.86
N LYS A 290 4.24 20.04 22.13
CA LYS A 290 5.27 19.72 21.12
C LYS A 290 6.53 19.08 21.73
N GLU A 291 6.83 19.35 23.00
CA GLU A 291 7.95 18.75 23.74
C GLU A 291 7.55 17.44 24.45
N ALA A 292 6.26 17.21 24.65
CA ALA A 292 5.73 15.99 25.25
C ALA A 292 5.69 14.85 24.23
N PHE A 293 6.63 13.90 24.37
CA PHE A 293 6.71 12.74 23.49
C PHE A 293 5.39 11.97 23.42
N GLY A 294 4.91 11.71 22.20
CA GLY A 294 3.65 11.00 21.94
C GLY A 294 2.40 11.88 21.97
N SER A 295 2.51 13.18 22.25
CA SER A 295 1.39 14.11 22.07
C SER A 295 1.11 14.36 20.58
N LEU A 296 -0.11 14.83 20.27
CA LEU A 296 -0.48 15.19 18.90
C LEU A 296 0.35 16.37 18.36
N ALA A 297 0.68 17.35 19.20
CA ALA A 297 1.55 18.46 18.81
C ALA A 297 2.98 17.98 18.50
N ASN A 298 3.50 17.05 19.31
CA ASN A 298 4.80 16.44 19.07
C ASN A 298 4.81 15.64 17.75
N ILE A 299 3.77 14.83 17.50
CA ILE A 299 3.61 14.08 16.24
C ILE A 299 3.52 15.03 15.05
N ALA A 300 2.70 16.10 15.14
CA ALA A 300 2.56 17.07 14.07
C ALA A 300 3.87 17.80 13.74
N VAL A 301 4.68 18.15 14.74
CA VAL A 301 5.97 18.82 14.55
C VAL A 301 7.05 17.87 14.02
N SER A 302 7.09 16.63 14.52
CA SER A 302 8.14 15.65 14.18
C SER A 302 7.92 14.95 12.85
N GLU A 303 6.66 14.64 12.52
CA GLU A 303 6.30 13.82 11.37
C GLU A 303 5.37 14.54 10.38
N GLY A 304 4.79 15.67 10.77
CA GLY A 304 3.84 16.43 9.97
C GLY A 304 4.47 17.43 9.01
N ILE A 305 3.60 18.08 8.23
CA ILE A 305 3.95 19.14 7.29
C ILE A 305 3.21 20.40 7.72
N ARG A 306 3.97 21.46 8.03
CA ARG A 306 3.39 22.78 8.25
C ARG A 306 2.87 23.35 6.94
N VAL A 307 1.57 23.59 6.88
CA VAL A 307 0.87 24.12 5.71
C VAL A 307 0.85 25.65 5.74
N GLN A 308 0.98 26.25 6.93
CA GLN A 308 1.16 27.69 7.18
C GLN A 308 1.72 27.96 8.58
#